data_AF-G7K536-F1
#
_entry.id   AF-G7K536-F1
#
_cell.length_a   1.000
_cell.length_b   1.000
_cell.length_c   1.000
_cell.angle_alpha   90.00
_cell.angle_beta   90.00
_cell.angle_gamma   90.00
#
_symmetry.space_group_name_H-M   'P 1'
#
loop_
_entity.id
_entity.type
_entity.pdbx_description
1 polymer ?
#
loop_
_entity_poly.entity_id
_entity_poly.type
_entity_poly.pdbx_seq_one_letter_code
_entity_poly.pdbx_strand_id
1 'polypeptide(L)'
;MLTDLEVGLVSVEILLALLQKTPVLKTLVLKGIRTFEEELLNSSVVPECLASLHVVKFEEVNGDDHELILAQFLVENGMVLERMCFSLVSQIPDKDEVMEEFKEKMSSFHNFIPDVVEFSYE
;
A
#
# COMPACT_ATOMS: atom_id res chain seq x y z
N MET A 1 -11.52 -17.51 -9.31
CA MET A 1 -10.73 -16.29 -9.57
C MET A 1 -10.11 -15.87 -8.25
N LEU A 2 -8.90 -15.32 -8.26
CA LEU A 2 -8.21 -14.92 -7.04
C LEU A 2 -8.73 -13.54 -6.61
N THR A 3 -9.35 -13.47 -5.44
CA THR A 3 -9.91 -12.24 -4.85
C THR A 3 -9.07 -11.70 -3.70
N ASP A 4 -8.17 -12.51 -3.17
CA ASP A 4 -7.36 -12.19 -2.00
C ASP A 4 -5.93 -12.60 -2.34
N LEU A 5 -5.01 -11.64 -2.21
CA LEU A 5 -3.61 -11.82 -2.54
C LEU A 5 -2.77 -11.36 -1.35
N GLU A 6 -2.08 -12.31 -0.74
CA GLU A 6 -1.03 -12.03 0.24
C GLU A 6 0.32 -12.15 -0.45
N VAL A 7 1.11 -11.09 -0.36
CA VAL A 7 2.41 -10.97 -0.98
C VAL A 7 3.44 -10.75 0.12
N GLY A 8 4.48 -11.59 0.11
CA GLY A 8 5.65 -11.40 0.96
C GLY A 8 6.48 -10.19 0.54
N LEU A 9 7.74 -10.14 0.99
CA LEU A 9 8.68 -9.11 0.60
C LEU A 9 9.04 -9.20 -0.89
N VAL A 10 8.54 -8.26 -1.71
CA VAL A 10 8.72 -8.24 -3.18
C VAL A 10 9.19 -6.89 -3.70
N SER A 11 9.66 -6.83 -4.94
CA SER A 11 9.87 -5.56 -5.65
C SER A 11 8.53 -4.96 -6.12
N VAL A 12 8.49 -3.64 -6.36
CA VAL A 12 7.31 -2.99 -6.96
C VAL A 12 6.96 -3.55 -8.35
N GLU A 13 7.95 -3.92 -9.16
CA GLU A 13 7.73 -4.54 -10.49
C GLU A 13 6.92 -5.85 -10.38
N ILE A 14 7.40 -6.78 -9.55
CA ILE A 14 6.71 -8.04 -9.26
C ILE A 14 5.30 -7.79 -8.72
N LEU A 15 5.13 -6.83 -7.81
CA LEU A 15 3.80 -6.48 -7.29
C LEU A 15 2.86 -6.05 -8.43
N LEU A 16 3.27 -5.12 -9.28
CA LEU A 16 2.46 -4.66 -10.41
C LEU A 16 2.10 -5.81 -11.36
N ALA A 17 3.07 -6.69 -11.66
CA ALA A 17 2.84 -7.86 -12.51
C ALA A 17 1.84 -8.86 -11.89
N LEU A 18 1.81 -8.99 -10.57
CA LEU A 18 0.80 -9.79 -9.87
C LEU A 18 -0.58 -9.15 -9.96
N LEU A 19 -0.68 -7.85 -9.68
CA LEU A 19 -1.94 -7.10 -9.74
C LEU A 19 -2.58 -7.18 -11.13
N GLN A 20 -1.78 -7.06 -12.20
CA GLN A 20 -2.24 -7.22 -13.59
C GLN A 20 -2.81 -8.61 -13.88
N LYS A 21 -2.37 -9.65 -13.17
CA LYS A 21 -2.85 -11.03 -13.36
C LYS A 21 -4.05 -11.37 -12.48
N THR A 22 -4.49 -10.46 -11.62
CA THR A 22 -5.58 -10.66 -10.66
C THR A 22 -6.70 -9.64 -10.83
N PRO A 23 -7.39 -9.59 -11.99
CA PRO A 23 -8.28 -8.47 -12.36
C PRO A 23 -9.51 -8.27 -11.47
N VAL A 24 -9.81 -9.19 -10.54
CA VAL A 24 -10.96 -9.10 -9.60
C VAL A 24 -10.52 -9.09 -8.14
N LEU A 25 -9.27 -8.66 -7.88
CA LEU A 25 -8.71 -8.59 -6.55
C LEU A 25 -9.53 -7.65 -5.67
N LYS A 26 -9.87 -8.10 -4.46
CA LYS A 26 -10.60 -7.37 -3.43
C LYS A 26 -9.73 -7.04 -2.23
N THR A 27 -8.84 -7.96 -1.85
CA THR A 27 -7.95 -7.80 -0.70
C THR A 27 -6.51 -7.96 -1.15
N LEU A 28 -5.66 -6.99 -0.81
CA LEU A 28 -4.22 -7.07 -0.97
C LEU A 28 -3.56 -6.97 0.41
N VAL A 29 -2.70 -7.93 0.74
CA VAL A 29 -1.85 -7.90 1.94
C VAL A 29 -0.39 -7.89 1.51
N LEU A 30 0.36 -6.91 1.99
CA LEU A 30 1.77 -6.67 1.65
C LEU A 30 2.62 -6.76 2.93
N LYS A 31 3.58 -7.68 2.95
CA LYS A 31 4.61 -7.77 4.00
C LYS A 31 5.79 -6.84 3.76
N GLY A 32 5.66 -5.85 2.88
CA GLY A 32 6.71 -4.87 2.58
C GLY A 32 7.29 -4.97 1.17
N ILE A 33 8.04 -3.93 0.81
CA ILE A 33 8.66 -3.76 -0.51
C ILE A 33 10.17 -3.77 -0.38
N ARG A 34 10.83 -4.67 -1.11
CA ARG A 34 12.31 -4.82 -1.05
C ARG A 34 13.03 -3.80 -1.90
N THR A 35 12.50 -3.56 -3.10
CA THR A 35 13.09 -2.66 -4.09
C THR A 35 11.96 -1.87 -4.74
N PHE A 36 12.18 -0.56 -4.80
CA PHE A 36 11.18 0.38 -5.27
C PHE A 36 11.78 1.28 -6.34
N GLU A 37 11.14 1.27 -7.50
CA GLU A 37 11.47 2.11 -8.65
C GLU A 37 10.21 2.91 -9.00
N GLU A 38 10.15 4.15 -8.54
CA GLU A 38 8.97 5.02 -8.70
C GLU A 38 8.55 5.20 -10.17
N GLU A 39 9.51 5.22 -11.09
CA GLU A 39 9.27 5.31 -12.54
C GLU A 39 8.33 4.21 -13.05
N LEU A 40 8.31 3.04 -12.41
CA LEU A 40 7.42 1.94 -12.77
C LEU A 40 5.96 2.26 -12.43
N LEU A 41 5.67 2.99 -11.36
CA LEU A 41 4.31 3.43 -11.04
C LEU A 41 3.82 4.49 -12.03
N ASN A 42 4.71 5.40 -12.44
CA ASN A 42 4.40 6.49 -13.36
C ASN A 42 4.24 6.02 -14.82
N SER A 43 4.92 4.94 -15.21
CA SER A 43 4.92 4.42 -16.58
C SER A 43 4.04 3.20 -16.80
N SER A 44 3.69 2.46 -15.74
CA SER A 44 2.88 1.26 -15.86
C SER A 44 1.43 1.59 -16.23
N VAL A 45 0.84 0.71 -17.04
CA VAL A 45 -0.62 0.63 -17.15
C VAL A 45 -1.19 0.32 -15.76
N VAL A 46 -2.16 1.13 -15.32
CA VAL A 46 -2.87 0.95 -14.06
C VAL A 46 -3.53 -0.43 -14.05
N PRO A 47 -3.24 -1.31 -13.07
CA PRO A 47 -3.85 -2.64 -13.02
C PRO A 47 -5.37 -2.57 -12.89
N GLU A 48 -6.09 -3.32 -13.72
CA GLU A 48 -7.57 -3.34 -13.72
C GLU A 48 -8.16 -3.68 -12.34
N CYS A 49 -7.44 -4.50 -11.56
CA CYS A 49 -7.88 -4.95 -10.25
C CYS A 49 -8.04 -3.82 -9.22
N LEU A 50 -7.43 -2.65 -9.45
CA LEU A 50 -7.58 -1.51 -8.55
C LEU A 50 -9.02 -0.99 -8.54
N ALA A 51 -9.77 -1.16 -9.63
CA ALA A 51 -11.19 -0.83 -9.68
C ALA A 51 -12.09 -1.75 -8.83
N SER A 52 -11.58 -2.91 -8.39
CA SER A 52 -12.28 -3.86 -7.51
C SER A 52 -11.65 -4.01 -6.13
N LEU A 53 -10.59 -3.27 -5.83
CA LEU A 53 -9.81 -3.41 -4.60
C LEU A 53 -10.52 -2.67 -3.45
N HIS A 54 -10.91 -3.40 -2.41
CA HIS A 54 -11.64 -2.86 -1.26
C HIS A 54 -10.72 -2.67 -0.05
N VAL A 55 -9.79 -3.60 0.17
CA VAL A 55 -8.93 -3.61 1.34
C VAL A 55 -7.47 -3.77 0.95
N VAL A 56 -6.62 -2.91 1.50
CA VAL A 56 -5.16 -3.02 1.41
C VAL A 56 -4.60 -3.09 2.83
N LYS A 57 -3.64 -3.98 3.07
CA LYS A 57 -2.92 -4.06 4.35
C LYS A 57 -1.43 -4.06 4.10
N PHE A 58 -0.73 -3.16 4.75
CA PHE A 58 0.71 -3.13 4.86
C PHE A 58 1.10 -3.65 6.25
N GLU A 59 1.73 -4.81 6.35
CA GLU A 59 1.98 -5.49 7.63
C GLU A 59 3.36 -5.20 8.24
N GLU A 60 4.32 -4.76 7.44
CA GLU A 60 5.71 -4.60 7.86
C GLU A 60 6.30 -3.31 7.25
N VAL A 61 5.66 -2.16 7.52
CA VAL A 61 6.15 -0.87 7.03
C VAL A 61 7.28 -0.30 7.88
N ASN A 62 8.28 0.27 7.22
CA ASN A 62 9.42 0.94 7.82
C ASN A 62 9.18 2.42 8.12
N GLY A 63 8.11 2.99 7.56
CA GLY A 63 7.86 4.44 7.61
C GLY A 63 8.54 5.20 6.47
N ASP A 64 8.97 4.49 5.42
CA ASP A 64 9.77 5.05 4.33
C ASP A 64 8.90 5.72 3.27
N ASP A 65 9.47 6.70 2.55
CA ASP A 65 8.76 7.44 1.51
C ASP A 65 8.24 6.54 0.37
N HIS A 66 8.91 5.42 0.09
CA HIS A 66 8.44 4.49 -0.95
C HIS A 66 7.13 3.79 -0.59
N GLU A 67 6.88 3.54 0.70
CA GLU A 67 5.62 2.96 1.19
C GLU A 67 4.49 3.98 1.06
N LEU A 68 4.78 5.25 1.35
CA LEU A 68 3.87 6.37 1.15
C LEU A 68 3.47 6.54 -0.32
N ILE A 69 4.44 6.52 -1.24
CA ILE A 69 4.20 6.66 -2.68
C ILE A 69 3.34 5.49 -3.19
N LEU A 70 3.62 4.26 -2.76
CA LEU A 70 2.82 3.09 -3.12
C LEU A 70 1.39 3.19 -2.57
N ALA A 71 1.23 3.61 -1.31
CA ALA A 71 -0.07 3.84 -0.71
C ALA A 71 -0.86 4.91 -1.47
N GLN A 72 -0.22 6.03 -1.81
CA GLN A 72 -0.82 7.10 -2.61
C GLN A 72 -1.29 6.58 -3.96
N PHE A 73 -0.45 5.83 -4.68
CA PHE A 73 -0.82 5.21 -5.96
C PHE A 73 -2.07 4.33 -5.84
N LEU A 74 -2.18 3.52 -4.78
CA LEU A 74 -3.34 2.64 -4.56
C LEU A 74 -4.60 3.43 -4.19
N VAL A 75 -4.49 4.51 -3.41
CA VAL A 75 -5.64 5.38 -3.08
C VAL A 75 -6.13 6.12 -4.33
N GLU A 76 -5.21 6.66 -5.14
CA GLU A 76 -5.56 7.43 -6.34
C GLU A 76 -6.24 6.60 -7.42
N ASN A 77 -5.91 5.31 -7.52
CA ASN A 77 -6.44 4.40 -8.53
C ASN A 77 -7.52 3.43 -7.99
N GLY A 78 -7.65 3.32 -6.66
CA GLY A 78 -8.55 2.42 -5.97
C GLY A 78 -9.94 3.03 -5.76
N MET A 79 -10.77 3.07 -6.81
CA MET A 79 -12.06 3.76 -6.79
C MET A 79 -13.06 3.26 -5.73
N VAL A 80 -12.94 2.00 -5.30
CA VAL A 80 -13.82 1.35 -4.30
C VAL A 80 -13.06 0.96 -3.04
N LEU A 81 -11.89 1.56 -2.81
CA LEU A 81 -11.07 1.28 -1.65
C LEU A 81 -11.80 1.76 -0.39
N GLU A 82 -12.16 0.81 0.47
CA GLU A 82 -12.86 1.05 1.73
C GLU A 82 -11.89 1.18 2.90
N ARG A 83 -10.77 0.44 2.86
CA ARG A 83 -9.82 0.37 3.97
C ARG A 83 -8.38 0.16 3.52
N MET A 84 -7.47 0.90 4.12
CA MET A 84 -6.03 0.76 4.03
C MET A 84 -5.44 0.69 5.44
N CYS A 85 -4.85 -0.44 5.80
CA CYS A 85 -4.24 -0.65 7.12
C CYS A 85 -2.72 -0.61 7.04
N PHE A 86 -2.07 -0.04 8.05
CA PHE A 86 -0.61 -0.03 8.19
C PHE A 86 -0.17 -0.57 9.55
N SER A 87 0.81 -1.49 9.55
CA SER A 87 1.49 -1.99 10.75
C SER A 87 3.00 -1.82 10.59
N LEU A 88 3.64 -1.21 11.59
CA LEU A 88 5.08 -0.98 11.60
C LEU A 88 5.84 -2.28 11.88
N VAL A 89 7.02 -2.43 11.25
CA VAL A 89 7.95 -3.52 11.58
C VAL A 89 8.25 -3.52 13.08
N SER A 90 8.21 -4.71 13.70
CA SER A 90 8.33 -4.85 15.16
C SER A 90 9.63 -4.31 15.76
N GLN A 91 10.68 -4.18 14.95
CA GLN A 91 12.03 -3.81 15.38
C GLN A 91 12.38 -2.33 15.16
N ILE A 92 11.42 -1.51 14.72
CA ILE A 92 11.63 -0.07 14.55
C ILE A 92 11.82 0.60 15.92
N PRO A 93 12.93 1.32 16.14
CA PRO A 93 13.07 2.14 17.34
C PRO A 93 12.08 3.30 17.29
N ASP A 94 11.57 3.71 18.45
CA ASP A 94 10.67 4.87 18.58
C ASP A 94 9.44 4.81 17.64
N LYS A 95 8.80 3.62 17.56
CA LYS A 95 7.63 3.34 16.71
C LYS A 95 6.57 4.46 16.71
N ASP A 96 6.31 5.07 17.86
CA ASP A 96 5.30 6.12 18.00
C ASP A 96 5.69 7.36 17.17
N GLU A 97 6.95 7.79 17.21
CA GLU A 97 7.45 8.93 16.44
C GLU A 97 7.40 8.64 14.94
N VAL A 98 7.91 7.48 14.53
CA VAL A 98 7.88 7.04 13.12
C VAL A 98 6.45 6.97 12.58
N MET A 99 5.51 6.44 13.38
CA MET A 99 4.11 6.36 12.99
C MET A 99 3.47 7.74 12.83
N GLU A 100 3.73 8.67 13.76
CA GLU A 100 3.18 10.02 13.68
C GLU A 100 3.76 10.80 12.48
N GLU A 101 5.07 10.68 12.20
CA GLU A 101 5.66 11.26 11.00
C GLU A 101 5.06 10.67 9.72
N PHE A 102 4.87 9.35 9.69
CA PHE A 102 4.26 8.65 8.55
C PHE A 102 2.81 9.10 8.30
N LYS A 103 2.02 9.24 9.38
CA LYS A 103 0.66 9.80 9.33
C LYS A 103 0.65 11.25 8.83
N GLU A 104 1.55 12.09 9.32
CA GLU A 104 1.65 13.49 8.91
C GLU A 104 1.96 13.58 7.41
N LYS A 105 2.95 12.82 6.94
CA LYS A 105 3.27 12.75 5.51
C LYS A 105 2.08 12.25 4.67
N MET A 106 1.42 11.17 5.08
CA MET A 106 0.20 10.67 4.40
C MET A 106 -0.88 11.75 4.31
N SER A 107 -1.10 12.51 5.40
CA SER A 107 -2.12 13.54 5.47
C SER A 107 -1.85 14.74 4.56
N SER A 108 -0.60 14.92 4.12
CA SER A 108 -0.21 15.98 3.19
C SER A 108 -0.58 15.69 1.72
N PHE A 109 -0.98 14.45 1.40
CA PHE A 109 -1.37 14.09 0.04
C PHE A 109 -2.71 14.69 -0.35
N HIS A 110 -2.79 15.20 -1.58
CA HIS A 110 -3.97 15.93 -2.09
C HIS A 110 -5.26 15.10 -2.09
N ASN A 111 -5.15 13.77 -2.17
CA ASN A 111 -6.25 12.82 -2.22
C ASN A 111 -6.34 11.93 -0.96
N PHE A 112 -5.75 12.36 0.16
CA PHE A 112 -5.83 11.60 1.40
C PHE A 112 -7.28 11.56 1.91
N ILE A 113 -7.80 10.34 2.13
CA ILE A 113 -9.12 10.11 2.72
C ILE A 113 -8.89 9.51 4.12
N PRO A 114 -8.97 10.31 5.20
CA PRO A 114 -8.68 9.84 6.55
C PRO A 114 -9.53 8.63 6.97
N ASP A 115 -10.80 8.58 6.54
CA ASP A 115 -11.75 7.52 6.90
C ASP A 115 -11.41 6.14 6.29
N VAL A 116 -10.55 6.12 5.26
CA VAL A 116 -10.10 4.88 4.61
C VAL A 116 -8.86 4.33 5.31
N VAL A 117 -8.12 5.13 6.08
CA VAL A 117 -6.80 4.75 6.59
C VAL A 117 -6.84 4.40 8.08
N GLU A 118 -6.38 3.18 8.41
CA GLU A 118 -6.25 2.67 9.77
C GLU A 118 -4.78 2.34 10.08
N PHE A 119 -4.33 2.64 11.30
CA PHE A 119 -2.96 2.35 11.74
C PHE A 119 -2.99 1.42 12.97
N SER A 120 -2.18 0.36 12.95
CA SER A 120 -2.00 -0.57 14.07
C SER A 120 -0.56 -0.57 14.58
N TYR A 121 -0.44 -0.72 15.90
CA TYR A 121 0.83 -0.71 16.63
C TYR A 121 1.29 -2.11 17.07
N GLU A 122 0.61 -3.16 16.59
CA GLU A 122 0.88 -4.57 16.95
C GLU A 122 2.33 -5.01 16.65
#